data_AF-A0A269PIY3-F1
#
_entry.id   AF-A0A269PIY3-F1
#
_cell.length_a   1.000
_cell.length_b   1.000
_cell.length_c   1.000
_cell.angle_alpha   90.00
_cell.angle_beta   90.00
_cell.angle_gamma   90.00
#
_symmetry.space_group_name_H-M   'P 1'
#
loop_
_entity.id
_entity.type
_entity.pdbx_description
1 polymer ?
#
loop_
_entity_poly.entity_id
_entity_poly.type
_entity_poly.pdbx_seq_one_letter_code
_entity_poly.pdbx_strand_id
1 'polypeptide(L)'
;MGQVICRYKHYRFILFALYTPYTVLANTTSTNFYQCETDKGVIFSQLPCSKDAKLKKISTFTPRKIRNTNTDIKSLNKIQYQQRLQIVESKLSSSQNKVRVLKRTQAKKQVHEEQKLERMMSKQDKIITKKQVELALKKINKKYNKLVKVEEKNLSHLTKELKKFQKKK
;
A
#
# COMPACT_ATOMS: atom_id res chain seq x y z
N MET A 1 -10.36 -69.46 -51.08
CA MET A 1 -9.49 -70.05 -50.04
C MET A 1 -8.22 -69.20 -49.93
N GLY A 2 -7.82 -68.84 -48.71
CA GLY A 2 -6.43 -68.52 -48.35
C GLY A 2 -5.91 -67.10 -48.62
N GLN A 3 -6.07 -66.20 -47.65
CA GLN A 3 -5.14 -65.07 -47.44
C GLN A 3 -3.77 -65.62 -47.01
N VAL A 4 -2.67 -65.02 -47.50
CA VAL A 4 -1.37 -65.06 -46.81
C VAL A 4 -0.76 -63.67 -46.79
N ILE A 5 -0.78 -63.07 -45.61
CA ILE A 5 -0.04 -61.86 -45.21
C ILE A 5 1.36 -62.32 -44.77
N CYS A 6 2.43 -61.72 -45.32
CA CYS A 6 3.80 -61.74 -44.77
C CYS A 6 4.63 -60.65 -45.47
N ARG A 7 5.52 -59.89 -44.84
CA ARG A 7 5.79 -59.56 -43.44
C ARG A 7 6.73 -58.35 -43.50
N TYR A 8 6.37 -57.27 -42.82
CA TYR A 8 7.13 -56.02 -42.70
C TYR A 8 8.53 -56.31 -42.11
N LYS A 9 9.61 -55.85 -42.76
CA LYS A 9 10.96 -55.89 -42.18
C LYS A 9 11.41 -54.46 -41.91
N HIS A 10 11.39 -54.10 -40.63
CA HIS A 10 11.88 -52.82 -40.11
C HIS A 10 13.38 -52.65 -40.40
N TYR A 11 13.74 -51.57 -41.09
CA TYR A 11 15.10 -51.04 -41.06
C TYR A 11 15.06 -49.67 -40.36
N ARG A 12 15.58 -49.63 -39.13
CA ARG A 12 15.70 -48.43 -38.31
C ARG A 12 16.89 -47.60 -38.83
N PHE A 13 16.62 -46.51 -39.53
CA PHE A 13 17.59 -45.43 -39.70
C PHE A 13 17.35 -44.40 -38.60
N ILE A 14 18.16 -44.47 -37.53
CA ILE A 14 18.20 -43.44 -36.50
C ILE A 14 19.05 -42.29 -37.04
N LEU A 15 18.40 -41.27 -37.59
CA LEU A 15 19.03 -40.02 -37.99
C LEU A 15 19.12 -39.14 -36.74
N PHE A 16 20.28 -39.13 -36.09
CA PHE A 16 20.58 -38.23 -34.98
C PHE A 16 20.54 -36.79 -35.50
N ALA A 17 19.39 -36.11 -35.33
CA ALA A 17 19.28 -34.68 -35.51
C ALA A 17 20.13 -34.01 -34.43
N LEU A 18 21.31 -33.53 -34.81
CA LEU A 18 22.12 -32.58 -34.05
C LEU A 18 21.29 -31.33 -33.80
N TYR A 19 20.61 -31.30 -32.66
CA TYR A 19 20.09 -30.08 -32.07
C TYR A 19 21.28 -29.22 -31.66
N THR A 20 21.75 -28.37 -32.57
CA THR A 20 22.61 -27.25 -32.22
C THR A 20 21.79 -26.34 -31.29
N PRO A 21 22.23 -26.11 -30.04
CA PRO A 21 21.59 -25.11 -29.22
C PRO A 21 21.82 -23.77 -29.91
N TYR A 22 20.73 -23.13 -30.35
CA TYR A 22 20.76 -21.73 -30.77
C TYR A 22 21.28 -20.92 -29.59
N THR A 23 22.59 -20.65 -29.60
CA THR A 23 23.18 -19.73 -28.65
C THR A 23 22.62 -18.35 -28.97
N VAL A 24 21.80 -17.87 -28.05
CA VAL A 24 21.22 -16.54 -28.08
C VAL A 24 22.42 -15.59 -27.93
N LEU A 25 22.94 -15.04 -29.03
CA LEU A 25 24.12 -14.14 -29.09
C LEU A 25 23.82 -12.69 -28.66
N ALA A 26 24.27 -12.25 -27.48
CA ALA A 26 23.83 -10.97 -26.91
C ALA A 26 24.24 -9.82 -27.82
N ASN A 27 23.29 -8.95 -28.19
CA ASN A 27 23.60 -7.74 -28.95
C ASN A 27 24.42 -6.82 -28.03
N THR A 28 25.74 -6.96 -28.13
CA THR A 28 26.68 -6.05 -27.51
C THR A 28 26.83 -4.87 -28.46
N THR A 29 26.26 -3.73 -28.11
CA THR A 29 26.59 -2.49 -28.80
C THR A 29 27.94 -2.05 -28.25
N SER A 30 28.98 -2.22 -29.05
CA SER A 30 30.31 -1.79 -28.68
C SER A 30 30.62 -0.45 -29.29
N THR A 31 30.91 0.54 -28.46
CA THR A 31 31.39 1.84 -28.89
C THR A 31 32.88 1.94 -28.56
N ASN A 32 33.64 2.43 -29.54
CA ASN A 32 35.08 2.63 -29.39
C ASN A 32 35.32 4.05 -28.87
N PHE A 33 36.24 4.18 -27.92
CA PHE A 33 36.71 5.46 -27.40
C PHE A 33 38.24 5.45 -27.37
N TYR A 34 38.84 6.62 -27.48
CA TYR A 34 40.27 6.82 -27.33
C TYR A 34 40.58 7.18 -25.88
N GLN A 35 41.52 6.45 -25.28
CA GLN A 35 42.08 6.76 -23.98
C GLN A 35 43.42 7.48 -24.19
N CYS A 36 43.55 8.69 -23.64
CA CYS A 36 44.80 9.44 -23.62
C CYS A 36 45.30 9.60 -22.19
N GLU A 37 46.60 9.37 -22.01
CA GLU A 37 47.32 9.69 -20.77
C GLU A 37 47.83 11.13 -20.89
N THR A 38 47.47 11.98 -19.93
CA THR A 38 47.93 13.37 -19.84
C THR A 38 48.59 13.61 -18.49
N ASP A 39 49.35 14.69 -18.35
CA ASP A 39 50.01 15.07 -17.09
C ASP A 39 49.03 15.25 -15.92
N LYS A 40 47.74 15.47 -16.23
CA LYS A 40 46.65 15.66 -15.26
C LYS A 40 45.77 14.41 -15.05
N GLY A 41 46.10 13.30 -15.71
CA GLY A 41 45.38 12.03 -15.59
C GLY A 41 44.90 11.45 -16.93
N VAL A 42 44.00 10.47 -16.86
CA VAL A 42 43.47 9.75 -18.03
C VAL A 42 42.18 10.40 -18.54
N ILE A 43 42.13 10.70 -19.82
CA ILE A 43 40.95 11.28 -20.49
C ILE A 43 40.41 10.28 -21.53
N PHE A 44 39.09 10.15 -21.59
CA PHE A 44 38.40 9.35 -22.59
C PHE A 44 37.69 10.27 -23.59
N SER A 45 37.91 10.06 -24.88
CA SER A 45 37.34 10.87 -25.97
C SER A 45 36.78 9.98 -27.07
N GLN A 46 35.75 10.45 -27.77
CA GLN A 46 35.21 9.78 -28.96
C GLN A 46 36.11 9.95 -30.19
N LEU A 47 36.94 10.99 -30.19
CA LEU A 47 37.90 11.32 -31.24
C LEU A 47 39.34 11.15 -30.71
N PRO A 48 40.33 10.86 -31.57
CA PRO A 48 41.72 10.74 -31.15
C PRO A 48 42.20 12.04 -30.49
N CYS A 49 42.62 11.93 -29.22
CA CYS A 49 43.02 13.08 -28.40
C CYS A 49 44.54 13.35 -28.40
N SER A 50 45.35 12.41 -28.89
CA SER A 50 46.81 12.53 -29.02
C SER A 50 47.34 11.49 -30.03
N LYS A 51 48.60 11.63 -30.44
CA LYS A 51 49.29 10.63 -31.29
C LYS A 51 49.42 9.27 -30.60
N ASP A 52 49.50 9.26 -29.27
CA ASP A 52 49.61 8.04 -28.45
C ASP A 52 48.26 7.55 -27.89
N ALA A 53 47.15 8.00 -28.49
CA ALA A 53 45.81 7.64 -28.04
C ALA A 53 45.56 6.14 -28.21
N LYS A 54 45.25 5.45 -27.09
CA LYS A 54 44.96 4.01 -27.09
C LYS A 54 43.47 3.79 -27.36
N LEU A 55 43.14 3.08 -28.42
CA LEU A 55 41.75 2.69 -28.69
C LEU A 55 41.25 1.69 -27.64
N LYS A 56 40.17 2.01 -26.95
CA LYS A 56 39.50 1.17 -25.96
C LYS A 56 38.06 0.91 -26.38
N LYS A 57 37.64 -0.34 -26.26
CA LYS A 57 36.29 -0.77 -26.61
C LYS A 57 35.47 -0.93 -25.33
N ILE A 58 34.38 -0.18 -25.20
CA ILE A 58 33.42 -0.37 -24.12
C ILE A 58 32.27 -1.20 -24.67
N SER A 59 32.04 -2.38 -24.09
CA SER A 59 30.85 -3.18 -24.37
C SER A 59 29.77 -2.82 -23.36
N THR A 60 28.73 -2.10 -23.79
CA THR A 60 27.54 -1.95 -22.96
C THR A 60 26.67 -3.20 -23.11
N PHE A 61 26.36 -3.84 -21.99
CA PHE A 61 25.45 -4.99 -21.99
C PHE A 61 24.02 -4.52 -21.83
N THR A 62 23.23 -4.63 -22.90
CA THR A 62 21.78 -4.42 -22.84
C THR A 62 21.12 -5.78 -22.59
N PRO A 63 20.52 -6.02 -21.41
CA PRO A 63 19.90 -7.30 -21.10
C PRO A 63 18.76 -7.58 -22.08
N ARG A 64 18.78 -8.76 -22.71
CA ARG A 64 17.77 -9.16 -23.70
C ARG A 64 16.36 -9.32 -23.16
N LYS A 65 16.22 -9.56 -21.87
CA LYS A 65 14.92 -9.71 -21.21
C LYS A 65 14.84 -8.71 -20.07
N ILE A 66 14.12 -7.62 -20.33
CA ILE A 66 13.66 -6.74 -19.27
C ILE A 66 12.57 -7.50 -18.52
N ARG A 67 12.72 -7.65 -17.22
CA ARG A 67 11.74 -8.34 -16.37
C ARG A 67 10.39 -7.62 -16.48
N ASN A 68 9.33 -8.35 -16.79
CA ASN A 68 7.98 -7.80 -16.81
C ASN A 68 7.56 -7.43 -15.38
N THR A 69 7.39 -6.14 -15.12
CA THR A 69 7.02 -5.60 -13.79
C THR A 69 5.51 -5.52 -13.58
N ASN A 70 4.69 -5.89 -14.57
CA ASN A 70 3.22 -5.75 -14.48
C ASN A 70 2.62 -6.59 -13.34
N THR A 71 3.18 -7.76 -13.03
CA THR A 71 2.74 -8.59 -11.91
C THR A 71 2.99 -7.91 -10.57
N ASP A 72 4.16 -7.29 -10.43
CA ASP A 72 4.58 -6.59 -9.21
C ASP A 72 3.77 -5.31 -9.02
N ILE A 73 3.52 -4.57 -10.11
CA ILE A 73 2.67 -3.37 -10.06
C ILE A 73 1.25 -3.76 -9.61
N LYS A 74 0.69 -4.86 -10.14
CA LYS A 74 -0.63 -5.35 -9.73
C LYS A 74 -0.64 -5.79 -8.26
N SER A 75 0.38 -6.50 -7.79
CA SER A 75 0.45 -6.96 -6.39
C SER A 75 0.62 -5.79 -5.42
N LEU A 76 1.48 -4.82 -5.74
CA LEU A 76 1.69 -3.60 -4.96
C LEU A 76 0.40 -2.77 -4.88
N ASN A 77 -0.32 -2.60 -6.00
CA ASN A 77 -1.60 -1.90 -6.00
C ASN A 77 -2.63 -2.59 -5.11
N LYS A 78 -2.68 -3.93 -5.12
CA LYS A 78 -3.57 -4.71 -4.25
C LYS A 78 -3.22 -4.53 -2.77
N ILE A 79 -1.93 -4.58 -2.41
CA ILE A 79 -1.45 -4.39 -1.04
C ILE A 79 -1.79 -2.97 -0.56
N GLN A 80 -1.47 -1.95 -1.35
CA GLN A 80 -1.78 -0.55 -1.02
C GLN A 80 -3.28 -0.34 -0.83
N TYR A 81 -4.10 -0.98 -1.65
CA TYR A 81 -5.55 -0.93 -1.52
C TYR A 81 -6.04 -1.59 -0.20
N GLN A 82 -5.51 -2.76 0.15
CA GLN A 82 -5.83 -3.43 1.41
C GLN A 82 -5.42 -2.61 2.64
N GLN A 83 -4.23 -1.98 2.61
CA GLN A 83 -3.77 -1.08 3.68
C GLN A 83 -4.72 0.10 3.86
N ARG A 84 -5.19 0.72 2.76
CA ARG A 84 -6.17 1.81 2.82
C ARG A 84 -7.47 1.37 3.47
N LEU A 85 -7.99 0.18 3.14
CA LEU A 85 -9.18 -0.38 3.78
C LEU A 85 -8.98 -0.54 5.29
N GLN A 86 -7.88 -1.16 5.71
CA GLN A 86 -7.58 -1.36 7.14
C GLN A 86 -7.48 -0.04 7.91
N ILE A 87 -6.87 0.99 7.31
CA ILE A 87 -6.78 2.33 7.91
C ILE A 87 -8.18 2.92 8.11
N VAL A 88 -9.07 2.82 7.11
CA VAL A 88 -10.43 3.34 7.20
C VAL A 88 -11.25 2.58 8.25
N GLU A 89 -11.13 1.25 8.31
CA GLU A 89 -11.78 0.40 9.32
C GLU A 89 -11.29 0.73 10.75
N SER A 90 -9.98 0.91 10.93
CA SER A 90 -9.40 1.30 12.22
C SER A 90 -9.87 2.70 12.66
N LYS A 91 -9.94 3.66 11.74
CA LYS A 91 -10.51 4.99 12.02
C LYS A 91 -11.99 4.89 12.43
N LEU A 92 -12.76 4.02 11.76
CA LEU A 92 -14.17 3.79 12.07
C LEU A 92 -14.35 3.24 13.48
N SER A 93 -13.62 2.18 13.84
CA SER A 93 -13.70 1.56 15.17
C SER A 93 -13.24 2.52 16.27
N SER A 94 -12.20 3.32 16.00
CA SER A 94 -11.73 4.38 16.90
C SER A 94 -12.80 5.44 17.15
N SER A 95 -13.46 5.95 16.10
CA SER A 95 -14.54 6.94 16.26
C SER A 95 -15.76 6.35 16.99
N GLN A 96 -16.13 5.10 16.73
CA GLN A 96 -17.18 4.40 17.50
C GLN A 96 -16.82 4.30 18.98
N ASN A 97 -15.56 3.98 19.30
CA ASN A 97 -15.09 3.93 20.67
C ASN A 97 -15.12 5.31 21.33
N LYS A 98 -14.72 6.37 20.63
CA LYS A 98 -14.83 7.75 21.12
C LYS A 98 -16.27 8.12 21.49
N VAL A 99 -17.25 7.80 20.64
CA VAL A 99 -18.67 8.02 20.94
C VAL A 99 -19.07 7.28 22.23
N ARG A 100 -18.69 6.01 22.38
CA ARG A 100 -18.98 5.21 23.57
C ARG A 100 -18.37 5.82 24.84
N VAL A 101 -17.11 6.24 24.77
CA VAL A 101 -16.42 6.91 25.89
C VAL A 101 -17.10 8.22 26.24
N LEU A 102 -17.42 9.06 25.25
CA LEU A 102 -18.12 10.33 25.46
C LEU A 102 -19.47 10.13 26.17
N LYS A 103 -20.28 9.15 25.74
CA LYS A 103 -21.56 8.81 26.39
C LYS A 103 -21.36 8.34 27.84
N ARG A 104 -20.35 7.49 28.10
CA ARG A 104 -20.01 7.06 29.46
C ARG A 104 -19.56 8.23 30.35
N THR A 105 -18.72 9.12 29.83
CA THR A 105 -18.26 10.29 30.57
C THR A 105 -19.41 11.27 30.85
N GLN A 106 -20.33 11.44 29.89
CA GLN A 106 -21.55 12.24 30.09
C GLN A 106 -22.37 11.67 31.26
N ALA A 107 -22.68 10.37 31.25
CA ALA A 107 -23.44 9.72 32.31
C ALA A 107 -22.76 9.86 33.68
N LYS A 108 -21.45 9.62 33.76
CA LYS A 108 -20.68 9.82 35.01
C LYS A 108 -20.80 11.24 35.57
N LYS A 109 -20.75 12.25 34.69
CA LYS A 109 -20.88 13.65 35.10
C LYS A 109 -22.30 13.99 35.52
N GLN A 110 -23.32 13.45 34.86
CA GLN A 110 -24.72 13.63 35.26
C GLN A 110 -24.95 13.07 36.68
N VAL A 111 -24.54 11.82 36.91
CA VAL A 111 -24.64 11.17 38.22
C VAL A 111 -23.90 11.97 39.29
N HIS A 112 -22.70 12.49 38.98
CA HIS A 112 -21.96 13.31 39.94
C HIS A 112 -22.70 14.59 40.34
N GLU A 113 -23.34 15.28 39.38
CA GLU A 113 -24.14 16.48 39.69
C GLU A 113 -25.42 16.13 40.45
N GLU A 114 -26.08 15.02 40.13
CA GLU A 114 -27.26 14.53 40.86
C GLU A 114 -26.91 14.16 42.32
N GLN A 115 -25.78 13.51 42.55
CA GLN A 115 -25.29 13.20 43.90
C GLN A 115 -25.04 14.43 44.77
N LYS A 116 -24.72 15.60 44.18
CA LYS A 116 -24.60 16.84 44.97
C LYS A 116 -25.92 17.23 45.63
N LEU A 117 -27.05 16.95 44.97
CA LEU A 117 -28.37 17.23 45.50
C LEU A 117 -28.73 16.27 46.65
N GLU A 118 -28.35 15.01 46.53
CA GLU A 118 -28.61 14.00 47.57
C GLU A 118 -27.83 14.28 48.85
N ARG A 119 -26.61 14.81 48.73
CA ARG A 119 -25.73 15.13 49.87
C ARG A 119 -26.13 16.38 50.65
N MET A 120 -27.08 17.17 50.15
CA MET A 120 -27.52 18.40 50.80
C MET A 120 -28.51 18.10 51.94
N MET A 121 -28.13 18.45 53.17
CA MET A 121 -28.94 18.28 54.39
C MET A 121 -30.01 19.36 54.55
N SER A 122 -29.71 20.61 54.16
CA SER A 122 -30.58 21.79 54.34
C SER A 122 -31.59 21.95 53.20
N LYS A 123 -32.86 22.24 53.51
CA LYS A 123 -33.93 22.44 52.51
C LYS A 123 -33.68 23.65 51.59
N GLN A 124 -33.22 24.78 52.15
CA GLN A 124 -32.94 26.00 51.39
C GLN A 124 -31.82 25.75 50.38
N ASP A 125 -30.73 25.13 50.84
CA ASP A 125 -29.56 24.82 50.02
C ASP A 125 -29.89 23.79 48.94
N LYS A 126 -30.78 22.85 49.24
CA LYS A 126 -31.30 21.88 48.27
C LYS A 126 -32.03 22.54 47.11
N ILE A 127 -32.82 23.59 47.36
CA ILE A 127 -33.53 24.34 46.32
C ILE A 127 -32.57 25.11 45.41
N ILE A 128 -31.59 25.82 46.00
CA ILE A 128 -30.58 26.58 45.25
C ILE A 128 -29.72 25.62 44.41
N THR A 129 -29.27 24.55 45.04
CA THR A 129 -28.43 23.51 44.40
C THR A 129 -29.18 22.81 43.29
N LYS A 130 -30.47 22.52 43.44
CA LYS A 130 -31.28 21.92 42.37
C LYS A 130 -31.25 22.78 41.09
N LYS A 131 -31.42 24.10 41.21
CA LYS A 131 -31.33 25.02 40.06
C LYS A 131 -29.94 25.00 39.42
N GLN A 132 -28.88 24.97 40.24
CA GLN A 132 -27.49 24.90 39.75
C GLN A 132 -27.21 23.58 39.03
N VAL A 133 -27.66 22.45 39.59
CA VAL A 133 -27.55 21.11 39.01
C VAL A 133 -28.29 21.04 37.67
N GLU A 134 -29.52 21.56 37.57
CA GLU A 134 -30.27 21.60 36.30
C GLU A 134 -29.51 22.39 35.21
N LEU A 135 -28.92 23.53 35.57
CA LEU A 135 -28.09 24.31 34.64
C LEU A 135 -26.81 23.56 34.25
N ALA A 136 -26.17 22.88 35.20
CA ALA A 136 -24.99 22.05 34.94
C ALA A 136 -25.33 20.88 34.00
N LEU A 137 -26.43 20.16 34.25
CA LEU A 137 -26.93 19.08 33.40
C LEU A 137 -27.24 19.56 31.98
N LYS A 138 -27.89 20.72 31.82
CA LYS A 138 -28.12 21.35 30.50
C LYS A 138 -26.81 21.64 29.78
N LYS A 139 -25.81 22.22 30.47
CA LYS A 139 -24.49 22.49 29.89
C LYS A 139 -23.75 21.20 29.50
N ILE A 140 -23.78 20.18 30.36
CA ILE A 140 -23.19 18.85 30.10
C ILE A 140 -23.84 18.25 28.85
N ASN A 141 -25.17 18.18 28.80
CA ASN A 141 -25.91 17.63 27.66
C ASN A 141 -25.59 18.38 26.36
N LYS A 142 -25.63 19.71 26.38
CA LYS A 142 -25.30 20.51 25.19
C LYS A 142 -23.87 20.24 24.69
N LYS A 143 -22.89 20.17 25.60
CA LYS A 143 -21.49 19.89 25.26
C LYS A 143 -21.31 18.50 24.66
N TYR A 144 -21.78 17.46 25.34
CA TYR A 144 -21.59 16.08 24.89
C TYR A 144 -22.40 15.75 23.64
N ASN A 145 -23.62 16.28 23.49
CA ASN A 145 -24.38 16.13 22.25
C ASN A 145 -23.67 16.74 21.05
N LYS A 146 -23.00 17.89 21.22
CA LYS A 146 -22.20 18.51 20.14
C LYS A 146 -21.03 17.61 19.74
N LEU A 147 -20.30 17.08 20.72
CA LEU A 147 -19.16 16.20 20.48
C LEU A 147 -19.58 14.87 19.82
N VAL A 148 -20.67 14.27 20.29
CA VAL A 148 -21.24 13.05 19.70
C VAL A 148 -21.67 13.29 18.25
N LYS A 149 -22.36 14.40 17.95
CA LYS A 149 -22.75 14.74 16.58
C LYS A 149 -21.55 14.90 15.64
N VAL A 150 -20.42 15.45 16.12
CA VAL A 150 -19.20 15.58 15.32
C VAL A 150 -18.63 14.20 14.98
N GLU A 151 -18.52 13.31 15.97
CA GLU A 151 -18.04 11.95 15.74
C GLU A 151 -19.01 11.12 14.88
N GLU A 152 -20.32 11.28 15.04
CA GLU A 152 -21.33 10.64 14.17
C GLU A 152 -21.20 11.09 12.70
N LYS A 153 -20.90 12.38 12.46
CA LYS A 153 -20.58 12.86 11.11
C LYS A 153 -19.31 12.19 10.58
N ASN A 154 -18.26 12.07 11.38
CA ASN A 154 -17.04 11.36 10.99
C ASN A 154 -17.31 9.89 10.65
N LEU A 155 -18.12 9.20 11.47
CA LEU A 155 -18.58 7.83 11.19
C LEU A 155 -19.32 7.75 9.85
N SER A 156 -20.23 8.70 9.57
CA SER A 156 -20.96 8.72 8.31
C SER A 156 -20.03 8.90 7.10
N HIS A 157 -19.00 9.73 7.24
CA HIS A 157 -18.01 9.97 6.20
C HIS A 157 -17.16 8.72 5.94
N LEU A 158 -16.58 8.15 6.99
CA LEU A 158 -15.77 6.94 6.94
C LEU A 158 -16.57 5.75 6.38
N THR A 159 -17.84 5.62 6.76
CA THR A 159 -18.74 4.58 6.23
C THR A 159 -18.98 4.76 4.72
N LYS A 160 -19.15 6.01 4.25
CA LYS A 160 -19.29 6.31 2.82
C LYS A 160 -18.00 6.02 2.05
N GLU A 161 -16.85 6.38 2.59
CA GLU A 161 -15.55 6.05 2.00
C GLU A 161 -15.34 4.54 1.88
N LEU A 162 -15.64 3.79 2.95
CA LEU A 162 -15.54 2.34 2.98
C LEU A 162 -16.44 1.70 1.92
N LYS A 163 -17.70 2.15 1.81
CA LYS A 163 -18.62 1.70 0.74
C LYS A 163 -18.09 2.01 -0.67
N LYS A 164 -17.44 3.17 -0.88
CA LYS A 164 -16.84 3.51 -2.17
C LYS A 164 -15.69 2.58 -2.53
N PHE A 165 -14.84 2.22 -1.56
CA PHE A 165 -13.79 1.23 -1.77
C PHE A 165 -14.43 -0.13 -2.09
N GLN A 166 -15.34 -0.64 -1.26
CA GLN A 166 -16.00 -1.93 -1.50
C GLN A 166 -16.70 -2.05 -2.86
N LYS A 167 -17.27 -0.97 -3.40
CA LYS A 167 -17.90 -0.94 -4.75
C LYS A 167 -16.91 -0.97 -5.92
N LYS A 168 -15.65 -0.60 -5.72
CA LYS A 168 -14.60 -0.63 -6.76
C LYS A 168 -13.88 -1.98 -6.86
N LYS A 169 -14.29 -2.95 -6.03
CA LYS A 169 -13.78 -4.31 -6.02
C LYS A 169 -14.51 -5.15 -7.05
#